data_AF-A0A918HR32-F1
#
_entry.id   AF-A0A918HR32-F1
#
_cell.length_a   1.000
_cell.length_b   1.000
_cell.length_c   1.000
_cell.angle_alpha   90.00
_cell.angle_beta   90.00
_cell.angle_gamma   90.00
#
_symmetry.space_group_name_H-M   'P 1'
#
loop_
_entity.id
_entity.type
_entity.pdbx_description
1 polymer ?
#
loop_
_entity_poly.entity_id
_entity_poly.type
_entity_poly.pdbx_seq_one_letter_code
_entity_poly.pdbx_strand_id
1 'polypeptide(L)'
;MWEQAYARTYVVQVSTGTAQWTDVARVDNRAVPLLFNRGNASRQVKEFDARTARFGRIVGGVRQTSWGNSLWSLSVIDSRDPGTDLALHRLATASTEEGDHPAAHATDGGSGTRWSSHSTVSSDGSQFSFWASLRTESGSRESRLSGRAWAPVRGPAG
;
A
#
# COMPACT_ATOMS: atom_id res chain seq x y z
N MET A 1 3.69 4.82 0.13
CA MET A 1 5.08 5.27 0.33
C MET A 1 5.83 4.20 1.08
N TRP A 2 6.94 3.68 0.54
CA TRP A 2 7.75 2.65 1.20
C TRP A 2 8.77 3.27 2.15
N GLU A 3 9.09 2.57 3.24
CA GLU A 3 10.32 2.79 4.00
C GLU A 3 11.49 1.98 3.41
N GLN A 4 12.72 2.18 3.87
CA GLN A 4 13.91 1.39 3.51
C GLN A 4 13.70 -0.12 3.66
N ALA A 5 12.89 -0.56 4.62
CA ALA A 5 12.46 -1.94 4.78
C ALA A 5 11.35 -2.33 3.77
N TYR A 6 11.52 -2.02 2.48
CA TYR A 6 10.50 -2.29 1.46
C TYR A 6 10.47 -3.75 1.00
N ALA A 7 9.40 -4.14 0.32
CA ALA A 7 9.28 -5.45 -0.32
C ALA A 7 10.03 -5.47 -1.67
N ARG A 8 11.04 -6.33 -1.82
CA ARG A 8 11.69 -6.58 -3.13
C ARG A 8 10.72 -7.16 -4.12
N THR A 9 9.87 -8.10 -3.69
CA THR A 9 8.74 -8.54 -4.51
C THR A 9 7.44 -8.42 -3.78
N TYR A 10 6.40 -8.04 -4.52
CA TYR A 10 5.05 -8.07 -4.02
C TYR A 10 4.03 -8.16 -5.15
N VAL A 11 2.83 -8.57 -4.80
CA VAL A 11 1.65 -8.57 -5.66
C VAL A 11 0.64 -7.57 -5.09
N VAL A 12 0.04 -6.76 -5.97
CA VAL A 12 -1.12 -5.94 -5.64
C VAL A 12 -2.35 -6.70 -6.08
N GLN A 13 -3.31 -6.84 -5.16
CA GLN A 13 -4.58 -7.53 -5.38
C GLN A 13 -5.74 -6.61 -5.01
N VAL A 14 -6.88 -6.83 -5.64
CA VAL A 14 -8.13 -6.16 -5.29
C VAL A 14 -9.28 -7.16 -5.13
N SER A 15 -10.32 -6.77 -4.40
CA SER A 15 -11.52 -7.58 -4.24
C SER A 15 -12.78 -6.73 -4.02
N THR A 16 -13.93 -7.23 -4.47
CA THR A 16 -15.26 -6.73 -4.10
C THR A 16 -15.81 -7.40 -2.84
N GLY A 17 -15.13 -8.42 -2.29
CA GLY A 17 -15.50 -9.16 -1.09
C GLY A 17 -14.27 -9.54 -0.28
N THR A 18 -14.38 -10.55 0.59
CA THR A 18 -13.27 -10.96 1.46
C THR A 18 -12.61 -12.28 1.05
N ALA A 19 -13.24 -13.04 0.15
CA ALA A 19 -12.80 -14.39 -0.20
C ALA A 19 -12.01 -14.49 -1.51
N GLN A 20 -12.38 -13.72 -2.53
CA GLN A 20 -11.81 -13.84 -3.88
C GLN A 20 -10.95 -12.62 -4.20
N TRP A 21 -9.67 -12.83 -4.48
CA TRP A 21 -8.72 -11.76 -4.79
C TRP A 21 -8.26 -11.86 -6.24
N THR A 22 -8.12 -10.72 -6.90
CA THR A 22 -7.57 -10.65 -8.27
C THR A 22 -6.30 -9.83 -8.30
N ASP A 23 -5.24 -10.43 -8.82
CA ASP A 23 -3.97 -9.75 -9.06
C ASP A 23 -4.15 -8.64 -10.10
N VAL A 24 -3.61 -7.46 -9.80
CA VAL A 24 -3.64 -6.28 -10.70
C VAL A 24 -2.24 -5.77 -11.03
N ALA A 25 -1.25 -6.08 -10.20
CA ALA A 25 0.14 -5.78 -10.49
C ALA A 25 1.07 -6.78 -9.80
N ARG A 26 2.18 -7.10 -10.46
CA ARG A 26 3.31 -7.81 -9.85
C ARG A 26 4.55 -6.94 -9.95
N VAL A 27 5.29 -6.84 -8.86
CA VAL A 27 6.45 -5.96 -8.77
C VAL A 27 7.66 -6.77 -8.34
N ASP A 28 8.76 -6.56 -9.07
CA ASP A 28 10.08 -7.08 -8.76
C ASP A 28 11.11 -5.94 -8.81
N ASN A 29 11.55 -5.53 -7.63
CA ASN A 29 12.53 -4.46 -7.43
C ASN A 29 13.97 -5.02 -7.31
N ARG A 30 14.23 -6.31 -7.64
CA ARG A 30 15.60 -6.87 -7.57
C ARG A 30 16.53 -6.28 -8.62
N ALA A 31 16.02 -6.12 -9.85
CA ALA A 31 16.80 -5.58 -10.95
C ALA A 31 17.01 -4.07 -10.82
N VAL A 32 15.97 -3.35 -10.38
CA VAL A 32 16.01 -1.90 -10.15
C VAL A 32 15.45 -1.62 -8.76
N PRO A 33 16.34 -1.50 -7.74
CA PRO A 33 15.95 -1.14 -6.38
C PRO A 33 15.21 0.19 -6.28
N LEU A 34 14.41 0.35 -5.22
CA LEU A 34 13.81 1.65 -4.92
C LEU A 34 14.87 2.67 -4.53
N LEU A 35 14.75 3.88 -5.09
CA LEU A 35 15.65 4.99 -4.79
C LEU A 35 15.15 5.79 -3.58
N PHE A 36 16.05 6.09 -2.66
CA PHE A 36 15.80 6.88 -1.46
C PHE A 36 16.67 8.15 -1.52
N ASN A 37 16.08 9.28 -1.93
CA ASN A 37 16.83 10.53 -2.10
C ASN A 37 16.92 11.30 -0.77
N ARG A 38 18.04 11.13 -0.04
CA ARG A 38 18.37 11.80 1.25
C ARG A 38 17.34 11.63 2.38
N GLY A 39 16.54 10.56 2.34
CA GLY A 39 15.55 10.24 3.38
C GLY A 39 15.27 8.74 3.46
N ASN A 40 14.32 8.36 4.32
CA ASN A 40 13.93 6.96 4.54
C ASN A 40 12.59 6.60 3.85
N ALA A 41 12.11 7.43 2.92
CA ALA A 41 10.87 7.24 2.21
C ALA A 41 11.10 7.18 0.68
N SER A 42 10.47 6.21 0.02
CA SER A 42 10.50 6.08 -1.45
C SER A 42 9.10 5.88 -2.02
N ARG A 43 8.74 6.73 -2.99
CA ARG A 43 7.43 6.66 -3.65
C ARG A 43 7.47 5.65 -4.78
N GLN A 44 6.60 4.65 -4.70
CA GLN A 44 6.35 3.72 -5.78
C GLN A 44 4.88 3.77 -6.19
N VAL A 45 4.65 3.99 -7.48
CA VAL A 45 3.30 4.03 -8.08
C VAL A 45 3.17 2.84 -9.02
N LYS A 46 2.00 2.19 -8.98
CA LYS A 46 1.62 1.12 -9.91
C LYS A 46 0.23 1.40 -10.42
N GLU A 47 0.14 1.61 -11.72
CA GLU A 47 -1.11 1.77 -12.44
C GLU A 47 -1.62 0.39 -12.87
N PHE A 48 -2.94 0.22 -12.91
CA PHE A 48 -3.61 -0.97 -13.39
C PHE A 48 -4.98 -0.56 -13.95
N ASP A 49 -5.57 -1.43 -14.78
CA ASP A 49 -6.85 -1.14 -15.42
C ASP A 49 -7.97 -0.91 -14.40
N ALA A 50 -8.77 0.11 -14.69
CA ALA A 50 -9.76 0.57 -13.73
C ALA A 50 -10.84 -0.48 -13.47
N ARG A 51 -11.11 -0.76 -12.19
CA ARG A 51 -12.06 -1.79 -11.78
C ARG A 51 -12.68 -1.54 -10.42
N THR A 52 -13.90 -2.05 -10.25
CA THR A 52 -14.65 -2.01 -8.99
C THR A 52 -13.97 -2.88 -7.93
N ALA A 53 -13.62 -2.27 -6.80
CA ALA A 53 -13.20 -3.01 -5.62
C ALA A 53 -13.65 -2.31 -4.33
N ARG A 54 -13.78 -3.12 -3.27
CA ARG A 54 -14.03 -2.69 -1.89
C ARG A 54 -12.80 -2.84 -1.01
N PHE A 55 -11.82 -3.61 -1.48
CA PHE A 55 -10.59 -3.89 -0.75
C PHE A 55 -9.40 -3.88 -1.71
N GLY A 56 -8.27 -3.37 -1.22
CA GLY A 56 -6.96 -3.53 -1.85
C GLY A 56 -6.01 -4.25 -0.90
N ARG A 57 -5.15 -5.12 -1.42
CA ARG A 57 -4.16 -5.88 -0.66
C ARG A 57 -2.80 -5.86 -1.35
N ILE A 58 -1.74 -5.79 -0.55
CA ILE A 58 -0.37 -6.05 -0.94
C ILE A 58 0.06 -7.35 -0.29
N VAL A 59 0.57 -8.29 -1.09
CA VAL A 59 1.15 -9.56 -0.61
C VAL A 59 2.65 -9.54 -0.88
N GLY A 60 3.46 -9.53 0.18
CA GLY A 60 4.92 -9.48 0.09
C GLY A 60 5.53 -10.85 -0.13
N GLY A 61 6.47 -10.95 -1.07
CA GLY A 61 7.21 -12.17 -1.37
C GLY A 61 8.61 -12.16 -0.76
N VAL A 62 9.51 -11.31 -1.24
CA VAL A 62 10.90 -11.21 -0.75
C VAL A 62 11.15 -9.81 -0.19
N ARG A 63 11.83 -9.74 0.94
CA ARG A 63 12.23 -8.51 1.63
C ARG A 63 13.51 -7.91 1.08
N GLN A 64 13.62 -6.58 1.20
CA GLN A 64 14.86 -5.87 0.90
C GLN A 64 15.95 -6.09 1.94
N THR A 65 15.57 -6.15 3.21
CA THR A 65 16.46 -6.24 4.37
C THR A 65 16.17 -7.51 5.17
N SER A 66 16.93 -7.76 6.24
CA SER A 66 16.63 -8.83 7.20
C SER A 66 15.52 -8.49 8.19
N TRP A 67 15.06 -7.24 8.21
CA TRP A 67 13.97 -6.76 9.06
C TRP A 67 12.60 -7.20 8.51
N GLY A 68 11.50 -6.74 9.11
CA GLY A 68 10.17 -6.83 8.51
C GLY A 68 10.00 -5.90 7.31
N ASN A 69 8.75 -5.67 6.91
CA ASN A 69 8.40 -4.71 5.87
C ASN A 69 7.72 -3.48 6.46
N SER A 70 7.95 -2.29 5.87
CA SER A 70 7.33 -1.06 6.37
C SER A 70 6.84 -0.10 5.28
N LEU A 71 5.71 0.54 5.57
CA LEU A 71 5.05 1.55 4.76
C LEU A 71 4.77 2.80 5.59
N TRP A 72 5.22 3.95 5.10
CA TRP A 72 4.76 5.26 5.58
C TRP A 72 3.31 5.53 5.17
N SER A 73 2.89 5.02 4.01
CA SER A 73 1.51 5.19 3.56
C SER A 73 1.09 4.17 2.50
N LEU A 74 -0.20 3.91 2.39
CA LEU A 74 -0.86 3.26 1.28
C LEU A 74 -1.99 4.18 0.80
N SER A 75 -1.93 4.55 -0.48
CA SER A 75 -2.98 5.32 -1.14
C SER A 75 -3.54 4.53 -2.31
N VAL A 76 -4.85 4.60 -2.49
CA VAL A 76 -5.54 4.04 -3.66
C VAL A 76 -6.37 5.15 -4.27
N ILE A 77 -5.99 5.59 -5.46
CA ILE A 77 -6.53 6.80 -6.06
C ILE A 77 -7.72 6.47 -6.97
N ASP A 78 -8.78 7.27 -6.90
CA ASP A 78 -9.89 7.19 -7.85
C ASP A 78 -9.44 7.75 -9.20
N SER A 79 -9.60 6.97 -10.26
CA SER A 79 -9.27 7.41 -11.62
C SER A 79 -10.14 8.56 -12.12
N ARG A 80 -11.38 8.65 -11.60
CA ARG A 80 -12.39 9.63 -12.00
C ARG A 80 -12.21 10.94 -11.25
N ASP A 81 -11.63 10.87 -10.06
CA ASP A 81 -11.24 12.01 -9.25
C ASP A 81 -9.84 11.76 -8.64
N PRO A 82 -8.77 12.11 -9.35
CA PRO A 82 -7.40 11.89 -8.89
C PRO A 82 -7.02 12.63 -7.59
N GLY A 83 -7.87 13.55 -7.11
CA GLY A 83 -7.72 14.17 -5.79
C GLY A 83 -8.21 13.29 -4.63
N THR A 84 -8.93 12.22 -4.92
CA THR A 84 -9.54 11.34 -3.92
C THR A 84 -8.68 10.10 -3.67
N ASP A 85 -8.18 9.98 -2.43
CA ASP A 85 -7.59 8.75 -1.89
C ASP A 85 -8.68 7.91 -1.20
N LEU A 86 -8.99 6.78 -1.82
CA LEU A 86 -10.01 5.84 -1.39
C LEU A 86 -9.56 5.00 -0.19
N ALA A 87 -8.26 4.92 0.11
CA ALA A 87 -7.73 4.22 1.29
C ALA A 87 -7.62 5.13 2.52
N LEU A 88 -7.67 6.45 2.34
CA LEU A 88 -7.51 7.42 3.42
C LEU A 88 -8.56 7.27 4.52
N HIS A 89 -8.08 7.14 5.77
CA HIS A 89 -8.82 6.88 7.00
C HIS A 89 -9.71 5.63 6.95
N ARG A 90 -9.35 4.67 6.11
CA ARG A 90 -10.04 3.38 6.04
C ARG A 90 -9.35 2.35 6.90
N LEU A 91 -10.14 1.38 7.37
CA LEU A 91 -9.63 0.26 8.14
C LEU A 91 -8.57 -0.48 7.33
N ALA A 92 -7.40 -0.64 7.94
CA ALA A 92 -6.29 -1.43 7.46
C ALA A 92 -6.02 -2.61 8.41
N THR A 93 -5.50 -3.70 7.86
CA THR A 93 -5.14 -4.90 8.61
C THR A 93 -3.92 -5.54 7.96
N ALA A 94 -3.01 -6.05 8.79
CA ALA A 94 -1.83 -6.77 8.34
C ALA A 94 -1.80 -8.17 8.94
N SER A 95 -1.09 -9.09 8.28
CA SER A 95 -0.85 -10.45 8.81
C SER A 95 0.06 -10.45 10.03
N THR A 96 0.94 -9.44 10.13
CA THR A 96 1.79 -9.17 11.29
C THR A 96 2.00 -7.67 11.41
N GLU A 97 2.20 -7.19 12.64
CA GLU A 97 2.54 -5.79 12.91
C GLU A 97 3.37 -5.65 14.18
N GLU A 98 4.27 -4.67 14.21
CA GLU A 98 4.94 -4.23 15.44
C GLU A 98 3.97 -3.36 16.26
N GLY A 99 3.98 -3.50 17.59
CA GLY A 99 2.92 -2.94 18.45
C GLY A 99 2.80 -1.41 18.41
N ASP A 100 3.90 -0.69 18.19
CA ASP A 100 3.96 0.76 18.02
C ASP A 100 3.84 1.22 16.55
N HIS A 101 3.70 0.27 15.62
CA HIS A 101 3.56 0.50 14.18
C HIS A 101 2.39 -0.30 13.56
N PRO A 102 1.15 -0.15 14.09
CA PRO A 102 -0.02 -0.86 13.59
C PRO A 102 -0.38 -0.52 12.15
N ALA A 103 -1.13 -1.42 11.51
CA ALA A 103 -1.55 -1.30 10.10
C ALA A 103 -2.30 0.00 9.79
N ALA A 104 -3.04 0.54 10.77
CA ALA A 104 -3.78 1.79 10.64
C ALA A 104 -2.89 2.99 10.25
N HIS A 105 -1.60 2.97 10.60
CA HIS A 105 -0.69 4.06 10.25
C HIS A 105 -0.41 4.19 8.76
N ALA A 106 -0.62 3.14 7.97
CA ALA A 106 -0.45 3.27 6.52
C ALA A 106 -1.64 3.99 5.86
N THR A 107 -2.79 4.13 6.52
CA THR A 107 -3.97 4.80 5.96
C THR A 107 -4.42 6.03 6.76
N ASP A 108 -3.66 6.45 7.78
CA ASP A 108 -4.04 7.53 8.70
C ASP A 108 -3.84 8.95 8.13
N GLY A 109 -3.15 9.09 7.00
CA GLY A 109 -2.83 10.40 6.40
C GLY A 109 -1.68 11.15 7.07
N GLY A 110 -1.04 10.55 8.08
CA GLY A 110 0.12 11.08 8.77
C GLY A 110 1.41 10.85 7.98
N SER A 111 2.34 11.81 8.06
CA SER A 111 3.68 11.66 7.46
C SER A 111 4.75 11.22 8.46
N GLY A 112 4.40 11.15 9.75
CA GLY A 112 5.32 10.80 10.84
C GLY A 112 5.09 9.40 11.43
N THR A 113 4.10 8.68 10.92
CA THR A 113 3.67 7.36 11.38
C THR A 113 3.87 6.32 10.28
N ARG A 114 4.13 5.07 10.65
CA ARG A 114 4.31 3.97 9.69
C ARG A 114 3.68 2.68 10.21
N TRP A 115 3.28 1.83 9.28
CA TRP A 115 3.06 0.42 9.56
C TRP A 115 4.39 -0.34 9.43
N SER A 116 4.63 -1.32 10.29
CA SER A 116 5.76 -2.26 10.18
C SER A 116 5.33 -3.67 10.50
N SER A 117 5.79 -4.65 9.73
CA SER A 117 5.57 -6.07 9.95
C SER A 117 6.65 -6.68 10.84
N HIS A 118 6.37 -7.85 11.43
CA HIS A 118 7.44 -8.71 11.94
C HIS A 118 8.25 -9.33 10.79
N SER A 119 9.41 -9.88 11.11
CA SER A 119 10.30 -10.56 10.15
C SER A 119 9.97 -12.05 9.93
N THR A 120 8.84 -12.55 10.43
CA THR A 120 8.39 -13.93 10.22
C THR A 120 7.85 -14.17 8.80
N VAL A 121 7.87 -15.43 8.34
CA VAL A 121 7.31 -15.84 7.04
C VAL A 121 6.07 -16.68 7.29
N SER A 122 4.99 -16.41 6.57
CA SER A 122 3.75 -17.20 6.61
C SER A 122 3.92 -18.56 5.93
N SER A 123 3.05 -19.52 6.25
CA SER A 123 3.10 -20.89 5.70
C SER A 123 2.87 -20.96 4.19
N ASP A 124 2.21 -19.95 3.61
CA ASP A 124 2.03 -19.80 2.17
C ASP A 124 3.26 -19.21 1.45
N GLY A 125 4.37 -19.02 2.19
CA GLY A 125 5.61 -18.44 1.69
C GLY A 125 5.57 -16.92 1.56
N SER A 126 4.44 -16.27 1.85
CA SER A 126 4.37 -14.80 1.90
C SER A 126 5.06 -14.28 3.16
N GLN A 127 5.73 -13.13 3.04
CA GLN A 127 6.41 -12.50 4.15
C GLN A 127 5.51 -11.57 4.95
N PHE A 128 4.50 -11.02 4.28
CA PHE A 128 3.40 -10.33 4.92
C PHE A 128 2.23 -10.28 3.94
N SER A 129 1.07 -9.97 4.48
CA SER A 129 0.02 -9.34 3.71
C SER A 129 -0.54 -8.15 4.44
N PHE A 130 -0.87 -7.11 3.68
CA PHE A 130 -1.45 -5.87 4.18
C PHE A 130 -2.67 -5.57 3.33
N TRP A 131 -3.84 -5.32 3.92
CA TRP A 131 -5.02 -4.91 3.17
C TRP A 131 -5.72 -3.73 3.82
N ALA A 132 -6.41 -2.95 2.99
CA ALA A 132 -7.24 -1.84 3.43
C ALA A 132 -8.61 -1.93 2.76
N SER A 133 -9.65 -1.56 3.51
CA SER A 133 -10.96 -1.26 2.91
C SER A 133 -10.87 0.03 2.09
N LEU A 134 -11.70 0.13 1.05
CA LEU A 134 -11.76 1.29 0.17
C LEU A 134 -13.09 2.00 0.34
N ARG A 135 -13.09 3.33 0.22
CA ARG A 135 -14.35 4.08 0.09
C ARG A 135 -15.09 3.61 -1.16
N THR A 136 -16.39 3.42 -1.02
CA THR A 136 -17.30 3.17 -2.13
C THR A 136 -18.26 4.35 -2.20
N GLU A 137 -18.45 4.96 -3.36
CA GLU A 137 -19.46 6.01 -3.51
C GLU A 137 -20.87 5.47 -3.21
N SER A 138 -21.70 6.28 -2.54
CA SER A 138 -23.11 5.96 -2.34
C SER A 138 -23.88 6.23 -3.64
N GLY A 139 -24.44 5.18 -4.24
CA GLY A 139 -25.32 5.29 -5.40
C GLY A 139 -24.75 4.63 -6.65
N SER A 140 -25.07 3.35 -6.82
CA SER A 140 -25.06 2.56 -8.07
C SER A 140 -23.95 2.82 -9.12
N ARG A 141 -23.08 1.80 -9.24
CA ARG A 141 -22.26 1.38 -10.40
C ARG A 141 -20.84 1.97 -10.51
N GLU A 142 -19.93 1.15 -9.98
CA GLU A 142 -18.54 0.93 -10.40
C GLU A 142 -17.50 2.00 -10.04
N SER A 143 -16.85 1.81 -8.89
CA SER A 143 -15.60 2.51 -8.52
C SER A 143 -14.51 2.13 -9.51
N ARG A 144 -13.95 3.08 -10.26
CA ARG A 144 -12.82 2.84 -11.17
C ARG A 144 -11.52 3.23 -10.48
N LEU A 145 -10.82 2.25 -9.91
CA LEU A 145 -9.53 2.46 -9.25
C LEU A 145 -8.42 2.66 -10.29
N SER A 146 -7.70 3.78 -10.29
CA SER A 146 -6.38 3.86 -10.92
C SER A 146 -5.43 4.57 -9.95
N GLY A 147 -4.46 3.85 -9.41
CA GLY A 147 -3.52 4.43 -8.44
C GLY A 147 -2.51 5.37 -9.11
N ARG A 148 -2.68 6.69 -8.95
CA ARG A 148 -1.67 7.72 -9.25
C ARG A 148 -1.30 8.52 -8.00
N ALA A 149 -0.24 8.15 -7.27
CA ALA A 149 0.20 8.99 -6.16
C ALA A 149 0.95 10.24 -6.68
N TRP A 150 0.30 11.40 -6.63
CA TRP A 150 0.82 12.69 -7.08
C TRP A 150 1.74 13.39 -6.05
N ALA A 151 2.24 14.55 -6.44
CA ALA A 151 3.44 15.29 -6.02
C ALA A 151 3.36 15.97 -4.62
N PRO A 152 4.49 16.47 -4.07
CA PRO A 152 4.56 16.93 -2.68
C PRO A 152 3.81 18.24 -2.45
N VAL A 153 3.10 18.34 -1.32
CA VAL A 153 2.77 19.64 -0.73
C VAL A 153 4.09 20.21 -0.20
N ARG A 154 4.56 21.30 -0.82
CA ARG A 154 5.61 22.13 -0.21
C ARG A 154 5.05 22.67 1.10
N GLY A 155 5.63 22.28 2.23
CA GLY A 155 5.52 23.09 3.45
C GLY A 155 6.20 24.45 3.21
N PRO A 156 5.75 25.53 3.86
CA PRO A 156 6.36 26.83 3.70
C PRO A 156 7.82 26.79 4.17
N ALA A 157 8.70 27.44 3.40
CA ALA A 157 10.06 27.71 3.82
C ALA A 157 10.04 28.60 5.07
N GLY A 158 10.76 28.17 6.11
CA GLY A 158 11.16 28.96 7.26
C GLY A 158 12.64 28.74 7.51
#